data_AF-A0A8J7TD75-F1
#
_entry.id   AF-A0A8J7TD75-F1
#
_cell.length_a   1.000
_cell.length_b   1.000
_cell.length_c   1.000
_cell.angle_alpha   90.00
_cell.angle_beta   90.00
_cell.angle_gamma   90.00
#
_symmetry.space_group_name_H-M   'P 1'
#
loop_
_entity.id
_entity.type
_entity.pdbx_description
1 polymer ?
#
loop_
_entity_poly.entity_id
_entity_poly.type
_entity_poly.pdbx_seq_one_letter_code
_entity_poly.pdbx_strand_id
1 'polypeptide(L)'
;MNPSLSLSQTACSVPHCSLTGLHAHHPRDCFFYLRDWEPARLQALLQKNNVEFNTEPPPGSQAGLCGVMEQKEEGVRFFDAPCGAQTQAGQAGLCEKHYREYLVSLINGHSLDPAPVYDLAELGAACRRYQLDCVRGDVEDDGAYSARLLRKLMADVPLGDKVPRKK
;
A
#
# COMPACT_ATOMS: atom_id res chain seq x y z
N MET A 1 13.99 3.24 -46.07
CA MET A 1 14.35 2.52 -44.83
C MET A 1 13.72 3.25 -43.67
N ASN A 2 12.71 2.67 -43.04
CA ASN A 2 12.21 3.10 -41.75
C ASN A 2 11.59 1.84 -41.12
N PRO A 3 12.30 1.13 -40.23
CA PRO A 3 11.68 0.02 -39.53
C PRO A 3 10.70 0.66 -38.55
N SER A 4 9.42 0.51 -38.84
CA SER A 4 8.35 0.72 -37.88
C SER A 4 8.72 -0.05 -36.61
N LEU A 5 9.09 0.68 -35.56
CA LEU A 5 9.21 0.14 -34.22
C LEU A 5 7.81 -0.32 -33.82
N SER A 6 7.53 -1.59 -34.07
CA SER A 6 6.49 -2.33 -33.39
C SER A 6 6.83 -2.26 -31.90
N LEU A 7 6.29 -1.27 -31.19
CA LEU A 7 6.17 -1.34 -29.73
C LEU A 7 5.43 -2.64 -29.46
N SER A 8 6.16 -3.64 -28.97
CA SER A 8 5.54 -4.83 -28.39
C SER A 8 4.64 -4.33 -27.27
N GLN A 9 3.34 -4.24 -27.56
CA GLN A 9 2.33 -4.20 -26.51
C GLN A 9 2.45 -5.54 -25.80
N THR A 10 3.28 -5.59 -24.76
CA THR A 10 3.22 -6.66 -23.78
C THR A 10 1.84 -6.58 -23.15
N ALA A 11 0.92 -7.36 -23.71
CA ALA A 11 -0.42 -7.49 -23.18
C ALA A 11 -0.31 -7.99 -21.73
N CYS A 12 -1.14 -7.43 -20.85
CA CYS A 12 -1.19 -7.90 -19.47
C CYS A 12 -1.60 -9.37 -19.45
N SER A 13 -0.85 -10.18 -18.71
CA SER A 13 -1.12 -11.61 -18.56
C SER A 13 -2.18 -11.93 -17.51
N VAL A 14 -2.67 -10.92 -16.78
CA VAL A 14 -3.70 -11.12 -15.75
C VAL A 14 -5.07 -11.30 -16.43
N PRO A 15 -5.79 -12.41 -16.15
CA PRO A 15 -7.09 -12.67 -16.74
C PRO A 15 -8.07 -11.51 -16.49
N HIS A 16 -8.86 -11.19 -17.52
CA HIS A 16 -9.89 -10.16 -17.49
C HIS A 16 -9.39 -8.75 -17.10
N CYS A 17 -8.09 -8.47 -17.19
CA CYS A 17 -7.57 -7.12 -17.11
C CYS A 17 -7.95 -6.34 -18.39
N SER A 18 -8.67 -5.22 -18.23
CA SER A 18 -9.07 -4.34 -19.32
C SER A 18 -8.22 -3.07 -19.43
N LEU A 19 -7.19 -2.92 -18.59
CA LEU A 19 -6.32 -1.74 -18.60
C LEU A 19 -5.39 -1.76 -19.82
N THR A 20 -5.30 -0.61 -20.49
CA THR A 20 -4.36 -0.39 -21.60
C THR A 20 -3.19 0.46 -21.12
N GLY A 21 -2.02 0.29 -21.75
CA GLY A 21 -0.79 0.98 -21.34
C GLY A 21 -0.06 0.30 -20.18
N LEU A 22 1.02 0.95 -19.72
CA LEU A 22 1.88 0.43 -18.67
C LEU A 22 1.16 0.41 -17.32
N HIS A 23 0.99 -0.78 -16.74
CA HIS A 23 0.39 -0.98 -15.43
C HIS A 23 0.96 -2.20 -14.71
N ALA A 24 0.63 -2.34 -13.43
CA ALA A 24 0.97 -3.48 -12.60
C ALA A 24 -0.22 -3.89 -11.73
N HIS A 25 -0.24 -5.15 -11.32
CA HIS A 25 -1.24 -5.67 -10.38
C HIS A 25 -0.60 -5.80 -9.00
N HIS A 26 -1.20 -5.14 -8.02
CA HIS A 26 -0.70 -5.08 -6.66
C HIS A 26 -1.61 -5.88 -5.71
N PRO A 27 -1.05 -6.62 -4.75
CA PRO A 27 -1.83 -7.18 -3.65
C PRO A 27 -2.30 -6.08 -2.70
N ARG A 28 -3.34 -6.36 -1.89
CA ARG A 28 -4.04 -5.34 -1.10
C ARG A 28 -3.18 -4.70 0.00
N ASP A 29 -2.12 -5.39 0.42
CA ASP A 29 -1.14 -4.93 1.40
C ASP A 29 0.11 -4.28 0.76
N CYS A 30 0.14 -4.14 -0.56
CA CYS A 30 1.22 -3.43 -1.23
C CYS A 30 1.25 -1.95 -0.85
N PHE A 31 2.45 -1.40 -0.71
CA PHE A 31 2.66 0.04 -0.51
C PHE A 31 1.95 0.90 -1.57
N PHE A 32 1.79 0.40 -2.80
CA PHE A 32 1.03 1.09 -3.85
C PHE A 32 -0.36 1.54 -3.40
N TYR A 33 -1.08 0.71 -2.62
CA TYR A 33 -2.39 1.06 -2.07
C TYR A 33 -2.27 1.71 -0.69
N LEU A 34 -1.44 1.17 0.19
CA LEU A 34 -1.39 1.62 1.59
C LEU A 34 -0.78 3.03 1.74
N ARG A 35 -0.02 3.53 0.76
CA ARG A 35 0.49 4.91 0.75
C ARG A 35 -0.59 5.99 0.68
N ASP A 36 -1.79 5.61 0.22
CA ASP A 36 -2.94 6.52 0.10
C ASP A 36 -3.72 6.62 1.42
N TRP A 37 -3.37 5.81 2.44
CA TRP A 37 -3.95 5.91 3.77
C TRP A 37 -3.26 6.97 4.60
N GLU A 38 -4.05 7.68 5.42
CA GLU A 38 -3.49 8.55 6.43
C GLU A 38 -2.67 7.77 7.47
N PRO A 39 -1.58 8.37 8.01
CA PRO A 39 -0.75 7.72 9.02
C PRO A 39 -1.56 7.16 10.19
N ALA A 40 -2.58 7.90 10.66
CA ALA A 40 -3.44 7.47 11.75
C ALA A 40 -4.17 6.15 11.47
N ARG A 41 -4.58 5.91 10.21
CA ARG A 41 -5.26 4.67 9.82
C ARG A 41 -4.28 3.48 9.78
N LEU A 42 -3.06 3.71 9.28
CA LEU A 42 -1.98 2.71 9.28
C LEU A 42 -1.58 2.35 10.73
N GLN A 43 -1.47 3.35 11.60
CA GLN A 43 -1.22 3.17 13.03
C GLN A 43 -2.33 2.38 13.70
N ALA A 44 -3.61 2.66 13.41
CA ALA A 44 -4.73 1.91 13.97
C ALA A 44 -4.67 0.41 13.61
N LEU A 45 -4.24 0.08 12.38
CA LEU A 45 -4.03 -1.31 11.98
C LEU A 45 -2.90 -1.97 12.78
N LEU A 46 -1.78 -1.27 12.99
CA LEU A 46 -0.66 -1.75 13.81
C LEU A 46 -1.08 -1.96 15.28
N GLN A 47 -1.78 -0.97 15.86
CA GLN A 47 -2.29 -1.01 17.24
C GLN A 47 -3.24 -2.19 17.46
N LYS A 48 -4.21 -2.39 16.55
CA LYS A 48 -5.17 -3.51 16.61
C LYS A 48 -4.47 -4.88 16.64
N ASN A 49 -3.26 -4.96 16.10
CA ASN A 49 -2.45 -6.18 16.04
C ASN A 49 -1.27 -6.18 17.02
N ASN A 50 -1.23 -5.25 17.98
CA ASN A 50 -0.17 -5.12 18.98
C ASN A 50 1.25 -5.02 18.38
N VAL A 51 1.39 -4.33 17.24
CA VAL A 51 2.68 -4.05 16.62
C VAL A 51 3.11 -2.63 17.01
N GLU A 52 4.25 -2.53 17.68
CA GLU A 52 4.84 -1.25 18.07
C GLU A 52 5.35 -0.46 16.86
N PHE A 53 5.27 0.87 16.95
CA PHE A 53 5.81 1.80 15.97
C PHE A 53 6.27 3.08 16.66
N ASN A 54 7.21 3.78 16.03
CA ASN A 54 7.78 4.99 16.55
C ASN A 54 6.93 6.20 16.15
N THR A 55 6.79 7.14 17.08
CA THR A 55 6.21 8.48 16.87
C THR A 55 7.21 9.59 17.14
N GLU A 56 8.21 9.32 17.99
CA GLU A 56 9.28 10.24 18.34
C GLU A 56 10.53 9.99 17.50
N PRO A 57 11.27 11.06 17.12
CA PRO A 57 12.52 10.90 16.41
C PRO A 57 13.57 10.19 17.28
N PRO A 58 14.46 9.38 16.68
CA PRO A 58 15.55 8.76 17.43
C PRO A 58 16.52 9.82 17.98
N PRO A 59 17.20 9.56 19.11
CA PRO A 59 18.16 10.49 19.68
C PRO A 59 19.24 10.90 18.67
N GLY A 60 19.54 12.20 18.61
CA GLY A 60 20.53 12.76 17.70
C GLY A 60 20.02 13.04 16.27
N SER A 61 18.73 12.87 16.00
CA SER A 61 18.14 13.24 14.70
C SER A 61 18.15 14.76 14.48
N GLN A 62 18.37 15.17 13.23
CA GLN A 62 18.19 16.56 12.83
C GLN A 62 16.71 16.96 13.01
N ALA A 63 16.46 18.08 13.67
CA ALA A 63 15.11 18.56 13.92
C ALA A 63 14.48 19.14 12.64
N GLY A 64 13.21 18.80 12.39
CA GLY A 64 12.33 19.48 11.43
C GLY A 64 12.44 19.03 9.97
N LEU A 65 13.49 18.31 9.58
CA LEU A 65 13.71 17.87 8.19
C LEU A 65 13.96 16.36 8.11
N CYS A 66 13.34 15.71 7.12
CA CYS A 66 13.44 14.28 6.91
C CYS A 66 14.84 13.89 6.40
N GLY A 67 15.52 13.03 7.16
CA GLY A 67 16.88 12.58 6.89
C GLY A 67 17.00 11.31 6.03
N VAL A 68 15.90 10.78 5.48
CA VAL A 68 15.95 9.59 4.61
C VAL A 68 16.79 9.92 3.38
N MET A 69 17.83 9.13 3.12
CA MET A 69 18.69 9.33 1.97
C MET A 69 17.98 8.88 0.69
N GLU A 70 17.94 9.76 -0.30
CA GLU A 70 17.37 9.52 -1.62
C GLU A 70 18.44 9.74 -2.68
N GLN A 71 18.42 8.94 -3.75
CA GLN A 71 19.19 9.22 -4.96
C GLN A 71 18.45 10.30 -5.76
N LYS A 72 18.99 11.52 -5.79
CA LYS A 72 18.42 12.65 -6.52
C LYS A 72 19.08 12.79 -7.89
N GLU A 73 18.34 13.37 -8.82
CA GLU A 73 18.79 13.64 -10.18
C GLU A 73 18.89 15.15 -10.42
N GLU A 74 20.04 15.60 -10.93
CA GLU A 74 20.23 16.97 -11.42
C GLU A 74 20.86 16.90 -12.82
N GLY A 75 20.04 17.12 -13.85
CA GLY A 75 20.42 16.90 -15.23
C GLY A 75 20.72 15.42 -15.47
N VAL A 76 21.95 15.07 -15.84
CA VAL A 76 22.39 13.67 -16.04
C VAL A 76 23.13 13.09 -14.82
N ARG A 77 23.26 13.86 -13.74
CA ARG A 77 24.00 13.44 -12.54
C ARG A 77 23.04 12.87 -11.51
N PHE A 78 23.43 11.74 -10.93
CA PHE A 78 22.79 11.15 -9.77
C PHE A 78 23.69 11.31 -8.55
N PHE A 79 23.11 11.67 -7.41
CA PHE A 79 23.84 11.81 -6.15
C PHE A 79 22.91 11.51 -4.96
N ASP A 80 23.49 11.00 -3.87
CA ASP A 80 22.74 10.73 -2.65
C ASP A 80 22.62 12.00 -1.81
N ALA A 81 21.39 12.34 -1.44
CA ALA A 81 21.10 13.48 -0.58
C ALA A 81 19.91 13.17 0.34
N PRO A 82 19.82 13.78 1.53
CA PRO A 82 18.65 13.62 2.37
C PRO A 82 17.41 14.13 1.65
N CYS A 83 16.27 13.51 1.94
CA CYS A 83 14.96 13.90 1.44
C CYS A 83 14.74 15.41 1.64
N GLY A 84 14.91 15.88 2.88
CA GLY A 84 14.84 17.29 3.25
C GLY A 84 13.42 17.85 3.31
N ALA A 85 12.39 17.02 3.13
CA ALA A 85 11.00 17.42 3.34
C ALA A 85 10.70 17.68 4.82
N GLN A 86 9.71 18.54 5.10
CA GLN A 86 9.32 18.88 6.48
C GLN A 86 8.77 17.66 7.22
N THR A 87 9.13 17.56 8.49
CA THR A 87 8.63 16.52 9.42
C THR A 87 7.51 17.09 10.28
N GLN A 88 6.58 16.22 10.73
CA GLN A 88 5.53 16.58 11.68
C GLN A 88 5.73 15.86 13.02
N ALA A 89 5.17 16.43 14.09
CA ALA A 89 5.14 15.75 15.39
C ALA A 89 4.39 14.41 15.28
N GLY A 90 4.89 13.39 15.97
CA GLY A 90 4.31 12.04 15.92
C GLY A 90 4.70 11.20 14.70
N GLN A 91 5.58 11.69 13.81
CA GLN A 91 6.05 10.98 12.61
C GLN A 91 7.50 10.49 12.69
N ALA A 92 8.03 10.29 13.90
CA ALA A 92 9.36 9.73 14.14
C ALA A 92 10.52 10.48 13.43
N GLY A 93 10.37 11.79 13.19
CA GLY A 93 11.35 12.58 12.44
C GLY A 93 11.38 12.30 10.94
N LEU A 94 10.33 11.65 10.40
CA LEU A 94 10.15 11.41 8.97
C LEU A 94 9.14 12.41 8.38
N CYS A 95 9.25 12.69 7.09
CA CYS A 95 8.16 13.35 6.37
C CYS A 95 7.02 12.36 6.15
N GLU A 96 5.84 12.85 5.84
CA GLU A 96 4.63 12.03 5.73
C GLU A 96 4.77 10.83 4.77
N LYS A 97 5.37 11.05 3.58
CA LYS A 97 5.66 9.99 2.60
C LYS A 97 6.49 8.88 3.24
N HIS A 98 7.65 9.22 3.80
CA HIS A 98 8.56 8.25 4.39
C HIS A 98 8.00 7.64 5.68
N TYR A 99 7.16 8.37 6.41
CA TYR A 99 6.48 7.83 7.58
C TYR A 99 5.45 6.76 7.18
N ARG A 100 4.67 6.98 6.11
CA ARG A 100 3.79 5.95 5.54
C ARG A 100 4.59 4.74 5.06
N GLU A 101 5.72 4.94 4.38
CA GLU A 101 6.62 3.83 3.97
C GLU A 101 7.10 3.03 5.18
N TYR A 102 7.52 3.70 6.25
CA TYR A 102 7.90 3.06 7.51
C TYR A 102 6.76 2.24 8.12
N LEU A 103 5.56 2.81 8.28
CA LEU A 103 4.41 2.09 8.85
C LEU A 103 4.01 0.90 7.99
N VAL A 104 4.00 1.05 6.66
CA VAL A 104 3.71 -0.04 5.72
C VAL A 104 4.78 -1.12 5.78
N SER A 105 6.06 -0.77 5.99
CA SER A 105 7.11 -1.76 6.21
C SER A 105 6.86 -2.63 7.44
N LEU A 106 6.27 -2.07 8.51
CA LEU A 106 5.88 -2.82 9.70
C LEU A 106 4.66 -3.70 9.44
N ILE A 107 3.61 -3.15 8.82
CA ILE A 107 2.41 -3.88 8.41
C ILE A 107 2.80 -5.11 7.58
N ASN A 108 3.66 -4.89 6.58
CA ASN A 108 4.13 -5.94 5.70
C ASN A 108 5.05 -6.91 6.42
N GLY A 109 5.99 -6.41 7.22
CA GLY A 109 6.90 -7.22 8.02
C GLY A 109 6.18 -8.20 8.95
N HIS A 110 4.99 -7.84 9.45
CA HIS A 110 4.16 -8.67 10.33
C HIS A 110 3.01 -9.38 9.60
N SER A 111 2.94 -9.32 8.26
CA SER A 111 1.89 -9.94 7.44
C SER A 111 0.47 -9.53 7.86
N LEU A 112 0.28 -8.26 8.24
CA LEU A 112 -1.02 -7.76 8.66
C LEU A 112 -1.93 -7.53 7.44
N ASP A 113 -3.13 -8.08 7.47
CA ASP A 113 -4.14 -7.86 6.43
C ASP A 113 -4.83 -6.50 6.64
N PRO A 114 -4.89 -5.61 5.63
CA PRO A 114 -5.62 -4.34 5.73
C PRO A 114 -7.15 -4.49 5.59
N ALA A 115 -7.65 -5.60 5.04
CA ALA A 115 -9.08 -5.81 4.79
C ALA A 115 -9.99 -5.67 6.05
N PRO A 116 -9.58 -6.08 7.27
CA PRO A 116 -10.39 -5.93 8.48
C PRO A 116 -10.65 -4.49 8.94
N VAL A 117 -10.07 -3.49 8.28
CA VAL A 117 -10.37 -2.07 8.53
C VAL A 117 -10.94 -1.37 7.30
N TYR A 118 -11.33 -2.14 6.27
CA TYR A 118 -12.05 -1.61 5.11
C TYR A 118 -13.48 -1.26 5.47
N ASP A 119 -13.99 -0.17 4.89
CA ASP A 119 -15.41 0.09 4.83
C ASP A 119 -16.09 -0.76 3.74
N LEU A 120 -17.41 -0.65 3.64
CA LEU A 120 -18.20 -1.41 2.66
C LEU A 120 -17.84 -1.05 1.20
N ALA A 121 -17.51 0.20 0.92
CA ALA A 121 -17.15 0.65 -0.42
C ALA A 121 -15.78 0.09 -0.84
N GLU A 122 -14.83 0.07 0.07
CA GLU A 122 -13.49 -0.50 -0.11
C GLU A 122 -13.56 -2.03 -0.29
N LEU A 123 -14.38 -2.74 0.49
CA LEU A 123 -14.65 -4.17 0.29
C LEU A 123 -15.25 -4.42 -1.09
N GLY A 124 -16.23 -3.63 -1.51
CA GLY A 124 -16.81 -3.74 -2.85
C GLY A 124 -15.80 -3.46 -3.96
N ALA A 125 -14.91 -2.48 -3.77
CA ALA A 125 -13.83 -2.17 -4.71
C ALA A 125 -12.80 -3.30 -4.78
N ALA A 126 -12.42 -3.88 -3.64
CA ALA A 126 -11.52 -5.03 -3.58
C ALA A 126 -12.14 -6.25 -4.27
N CYS A 127 -13.41 -6.55 -4.02
CA CYS A 127 -14.15 -7.61 -4.71
C CYS A 127 -14.08 -7.46 -6.23
N ARG A 128 -14.40 -6.27 -6.76
CA ARG A 128 -14.33 -6.01 -8.21
C ARG A 128 -12.91 -6.16 -8.74
N ARG A 129 -11.92 -5.62 -8.03
CA ARG A 129 -10.50 -5.68 -8.41
C ARG A 129 -9.96 -7.10 -8.50
N TYR A 130 -10.32 -7.94 -7.53
CA TYR A 130 -9.91 -9.34 -7.45
C TYR A 130 -10.92 -10.30 -8.09
N GLN A 131 -11.93 -9.77 -8.79
CA GLN A 131 -12.94 -10.55 -9.54
C GLN A 131 -13.69 -11.56 -8.67
N LEU A 132 -13.92 -11.20 -7.41
CA LEU A 132 -14.73 -11.99 -6.49
C LEU A 132 -16.22 -11.75 -6.75
N ASP A 133 -16.98 -12.83 -6.79
CA ASP A 133 -18.44 -12.73 -6.80
C ASP A 133 -18.96 -12.24 -5.44
N CYS A 134 -19.32 -10.97 -5.41
CA CYS A 134 -19.75 -10.25 -4.22
C CYS A 134 -21.16 -9.68 -4.42
N VAL A 135 -22.02 -10.34 -5.20
CA VAL A 135 -23.42 -9.92 -5.35
C VAL A 135 -24.12 -9.94 -3.99
N ARG A 136 -24.86 -8.87 -3.68
CA ARG A 136 -25.63 -8.73 -2.44
C ARG A 136 -26.91 -9.56 -2.53
N GLY A 137 -27.26 -10.28 -1.46
CA GLY A 137 -28.53 -11.00 -1.39
C GLY A 137 -29.70 -10.07 -1.08
N ASP A 138 -30.91 -10.43 -1.55
CA ASP A 138 -32.11 -9.59 -1.46
C ASP A 138 -32.53 -9.20 -0.03
N VAL A 139 -32.16 -10.02 0.96
CA VAL A 139 -32.51 -9.85 2.38
C VAL A 139 -31.30 -9.54 3.27
N GLU A 140 -30.14 -9.30 2.67
CA GLU A 140 -28.89 -9.14 3.41
C GLU A 140 -28.69 -7.70 3.88
N ASP A 141 -28.63 -7.48 5.19
CA ASP A 141 -28.28 -6.16 5.76
C ASP A 141 -26.80 -5.80 5.53
N ASP A 142 -26.45 -4.53 5.76
CA ASP A 142 -25.09 -4.01 5.48
C ASP A 142 -24.00 -4.72 6.30
N GLY A 143 -24.30 -5.10 7.54
CA GLY A 143 -23.35 -5.75 8.45
C GLY A 143 -23.08 -7.19 8.02
N ALA A 144 -24.15 -7.96 7.74
CA ALA A 144 -24.06 -9.32 7.21
C ALA A 144 -23.32 -9.34 5.87
N TYR A 145 -23.66 -8.40 4.97
CA TYR A 145 -23.03 -8.25 3.68
C TYR A 145 -21.54 -7.95 3.80
N SER A 146 -21.17 -6.94 4.59
CA SER A 146 -19.77 -6.58 4.85
C SER A 146 -18.96 -7.75 5.41
N ALA A 147 -19.48 -8.44 6.42
CA ALA A 147 -18.80 -9.59 7.03
C ALA A 147 -18.58 -10.74 6.03
N ARG A 148 -19.56 -11.00 5.14
CA ARG A 148 -19.42 -12.01 4.09
C ARG A 148 -18.37 -11.61 3.06
N LEU A 149 -18.35 -10.35 2.60
CA LEU A 149 -17.35 -9.86 1.65
C LEU A 149 -15.94 -9.98 2.22
N LEU A 150 -15.75 -9.54 3.46
CA LEU A 150 -14.47 -9.64 4.16
C LEU A 150 -13.98 -11.09 4.24
N ARG A 151 -14.86 -12.01 4.69
CA ARG A 151 -14.53 -13.43 4.78
C ARG A 151 -14.12 -14.01 3.43
N LYS A 152 -14.89 -13.71 2.39
CA LYS A 152 -14.59 -14.20 1.02
C LYS A 152 -13.28 -13.65 0.50
N LEU A 153 -13.03 -12.34 0.67
CA LEU A 153 -11.79 -11.71 0.26
C LEU A 153 -10.57 -12.33 0.93
N MET A 154 -10.63 -12.55 2.25
CA MET A 154 -9.51 -13.12 3.01
C MET A 154 -9.27 -14.60 2.71
N ALA A 155 -10.33 -15.36 2.37
CA ALA A 155 -10.23 -16.77 2.03
C ALA A 155 -9.69 -17.01 0.60
N ASP A 156 -10.19 -16.24 -0.36
CA ASP A 156 -9.94 -16.50 -1.79
C ASP A 156 -8.73 -15.74 -2.34
N VAL A 157 -8.36 -14.62 -1.71
CA VAL A 157 -7.27 -13.74 -2.18
C VAL A 157 -6.19 -13.67 -1.10
N PRO A 158 -5.01 -14.28 -1.30
CA PRO A 158 -3.91 -14.15 -0.35
C PRO A 158 -3.32 -12.74 -0.35
N LEU A 159 -2.54 -12.43 0.69
CA LEU A 159 -1.65 -11.27 0.69
C LEU A 159 -0.49 -11.49 -0.30
N GLY A 160 0.25 -10.42 -0.59
CA GLY A 160 1.37 -10.48 -1.53
C GLY A 160 2.45 -11.51 -1.16
N ASP A 161 2.71 -12.45 -2.05
CA ASP A 161 3.78 -13.46 -1.95
C ASP A 161 5.18 -12.84 -2.10
N LYS A 162 5.29 -11.80 -2.92
CA LYS A 162 6.54 -11.07 -3.22
C LYS A 162 6.74 -9.85 -2.33
N VAL A 163 5.83 -9.58 -1.39
CA VAL A 163 5.98 -8.49 -0.42
C VAL A 163 6.98 -8.94 0.66
N PRO A 164 8.04 -8.18 0.94
CA PRO A 164 9.02 -8.55 1.97
C PRO A 164 8.37 -8.70 3.36
N ARG A 165 8.66 -9.83 4.04
CA ARG A 165 8.17 -10.15 5.40
C ARG A 165 9.35 -10.35 6.35
N LYS A 166 9.17 -10.11 7.65
CA LYS A 166 10.14 -10.55 8.67
C LYS A 166 10.10 -12.07 8.72
N LYS A 167 11.28 -12.70 8.72
CA LYS A 167 11.44 -14.15 8.91
C LYS A 167 11.50 -14.49 10.39
#